data_AF-A0A0V0YSY3-F1
#
_entry.id   AF-A0A0V0YSY3-F1
#
_cell.length_a   1.000
_cell.length_b   1.000
_cell.length_c   1.000
_cell.angle_alpha   90.00
_cell.angle_beta   90.00
_cell.angle_gamma   90.00
#
_symmetry.space_group_name_H-M   'P 1'
#
loop_
_entity.id
_entity.type
_entity.pdbx_description
1 polymer ?
#
loop_
_entity_poly.entity_id
_entity_poly.type
_entity_poly.pdbx_seq_one_letter_code
_entity_poly.pdbx_strand_id
1 'polypeptide(L)'
;LFRGLLYWVAQLLGSIVACLLLRVSTGFLSVGSFGLTDVSEWNALVLEIILTFGLVYTVYATAVDPKRGSIGTIAPLAIGFIVGANILIGGAFDGASMNPAVTFGPAVVSWAWKH
;
A
#
# COMPACT_ATOMS: atom_id res chain seq x y z
N LEU A 1 -11.80 -17.98 2.41
CA LEU A 1 -12.66 -16.82 2.06
C LEU A 1 -13.05 -16.00 3.28
N PHE A 2 -13.76 -16.56 4.27
CA PHE A 2 -14.16 -15.85 5.50
C PHE A 2 -13.00 -15.16 6.24
N ARG A 3 -11.87 -15.85 6.44
CA ARG A 3 -10.67 -15.24 7.05
C ARG A 3 -10.17 -14.02 6.28
N GLY A 4 -10.18 -14.07 4.94
CA GLY A 4 -9.74 -12.95 4.10
C GLY A 4 -10.60 -11.70 4.29
N LEU A 5 -11.91 -11.87 4.41
CA LEU A 5 -12.83 -10.76 4.72
C LEU A 5 -12.51 -10.13 6.08
N LEU A 6 -12.21 -10.96 7.10
CA LEU A 6 -11.78 -10.45 8.41
C LEU A 6 -10.46 -9.67 8.32
N TYR A 7 -9.50 -10.13 7.51
CA TYR A 7 -8.26 -9.39 7.25
C TYR A 7 -8.52 -8.05 6.58
N TRP A 8 -9.40 -7.97 5.59
CA TRP A 8 -9.75 -6.71 4.94
C TRP A 8 -10.34 -5.71 5.93
N VAL A 9 -11.32 -6.13 6.73
CA VAL A 9 -11.91 -5.26 7.74
C VAL A 9 -10.86 -4.78 8.74
N ALA A 10 -10.00 -5.68 9.24
CA ALA A 10 -8.94 -5.33 10.17
C ALA A 10 -7.93 -4.35 9.56
N GLN A 11 -7.52 -4.55 8.31
CA GLN A 11 -6.57 -3.68 7.60
C GLN A 11 -7.15 -2.28 7.36
N LEU A 12 -8.41 -2.19 6.93
CA LEU A 12 -9.10 -0.92 6.69
C LEU A 12 -9.28 -0.13 7.99
N LEU A 13 -9.75 -0.79 9.06
CA LEU A 13 -9.89 -0.16 10.38
C LEU A 13 -8.53 0.28 10.94
N GLY A 14 -7.51 -0.57 10.84
CA GLY A 14 -6.16 -0.25 11.28
C GLY A 14 -5.59 0.99 10.57
N SER A 15 -5.82 1.10 9.26
CA SER A 15 -5.39 2.26 8.48
C SER A 15 -6.10 3.56 8.90
N ILE A 16 -7.42 3.52 9.13
CA ILE A 16 -8.17 4.68 9.66
C ILE A 16 -7.60 5.11 11.01
N VAL A 17 -7.40 4.16 11.93
CA VAL A 17 -6.87 4.45 13.27
C VAL A 17 -5.48 5.06 13.17
N ALA A 18 -4.60 4.52 12.33
CA ALA A 18 -3.26 5.07 12.10
C ALA A 18 -3.31 6.52 11.60
N CYS A 19 -4.21 6.83 10.65
CA CYS A 19 -4.37 8.18 10.11
C CYS A 19 -4.93 9.17 11.14
N LEU A 20 -5.88 8.74 11.98
CA LEU A 20 -6.39 9.57 13.08
C LEU A 20 -5.30 9.86 14.13
N LEU A 21 -4.52 8.84 14.50
CA LEU A 21 -3.39 8.99 15.40
C LEU A 21 -2.33 9.94 14.83
N LEU A 22 -2.02 9.81 13.53
CA LEU A 22 -1.12 10.72 12.83
C LEU A 22 -1.63 12.17 12.86
N ARG A 23 -2.93 12.37 12.62
CA ARG A 23 -3.54 13.70 12.67
C ARG A 23 -3.43 14.32 14.07
N VAL A 24 -3.68 13.55 15.12
CA VAL A 24 -3.53 14.04 16.50
C VAL A 24 -2.06 14.34 16.83
N SER A 25 -1.13 13.46 16.46
CA SER A 25 0.30 13.62 16.77
C SER A 25 0.98 14.75 16.01
N THR A 26 0.44 15.13 14.85
CA THR A 26 0.96 16.22 14.02
C THR A 26 0.30 17.58 14.30
N GLY A 27 -0.54 17.69 15.33
CA GLY A 27 -1.23 18.94 15.65
C GLY A 27 -2.36 19.28 14.67
N PHE A 28 -3.09 18.26 14.22
CA PHE A 28 -4.23 18.33 13.31
C PHE A 28 -3.92 18.80 11.89
N LEU A 29 -2.68 18.60 11.43
CA LEU A 29 -2.34 18.76 10.01
C LEU A 29 -3.17 17.80 9.13
N SER A 30 -3.36 18.19 7.87
CA SER A 30 -4.04 17.36 6.88
C SER A 30 -3.25 16.08 6.63
N VAL A 31 -3.94 14.94 6.62
CA VAL A 31 -3.35 13.65 6.20
C VAL A 31 -3.26 13.65 4.67
N GLY A 32 -2.08 13.38 4.12
CA GLY A 32 -1.86 13.34 2.67
C GLY A 32 -2.69 12.24 2.01
N SER A 33 -3.31 12.54 0.87
CA SER A 33 -3.98 11.55 0.03
C SER A 33 -3.02 11.02 -1.04
N PHE A 34 -3.30 9.82 -1.54
CA PHE A 34 -2.79 9.40 -2.84
C PHE A 34 -3.47 10.24 -3.91
N GLY A 35 -2.80 10.45 -5.04
CA GLY A 35 -3.30 11.34 -6.07
C GLY A 35 -2.42 11.31 -7.31
N LEU A 36 -3.00 11.68 -8.44
CA LEU A 36 -2.33 11.66 -9.74
C LEU A 36 -1.57 12.94 -10.00
N THR A 37 -0.35 12.81 -10.51
CA THR A 37 0.49 13.92 -10.96
C THR A 37 0.87 13.69 -12.43
N ASP A 38 0.32 14.52 -13.32
CA ASP A 38 0.62 14.54 -14.76
C ASP A 38 0.45 13.20 -15.51
N VAL A 39 -0.36 12.27 -14.97
CA VAL A 39 -0.69 10.98 -15.58
C VAL A 39 -2.20 10.77 -15.65
N SER A 40 -2.66 10.05 -16.68
CA SER A 40 -4.07 9.66 -16.77
C SER A 40 -4.40 8.55 -15.77
N GLU A 41 -5.67 8.45 -15.37
CA GLU A 41 -6.17 7.37 -14.52
C GLU A 41 -5.82 5.98 -15.06
N TRP A 42 -5.89 5.80 -16.38
CA TRP A 42 -5.57 4.53 -17.04
C TRP A 42 -4.07 4.19 -16.92
N ASN A 43 -3.20 5.18 -17.11
CA ASN A 43 -1.76 4.99 -16.96
C ASN A 43 -1.38 4.66 -15.52
N ALA A 44 -1.98 5.35 -14.56
CA ALA A 44 -1.78 5.08 -13.13
C ALA A 44 -2.33 3.71 -12.71
N LEU A 45 -3.50 3.31 -13.23
CA LEU A 45 -4.03 1.96 -12.99
C LEU A 45 -3.06 0.87 -13.49
N VAL A 46 -2.51 1.03 -14.69
CA VAL A 46 -1.52 0.08 -15.24
C VAL A 46 -0.25 0.08 -14.39
N LEU A 47 0.22 1.25 -13.94
CA LEU A 47 1.37 1.37 -13.06
C LEU A 47 1.13 0.63 -11.74
N GLU A 48 0.03 0.92 -11.05
CA GLU A 48 -0.37 0.23 -9.82
C GLU A 48 -0.49 -1.28 -9.97
N ILE A 49 -1.02 -1.77 -11.10
CA ILE A 49 -1.06 -3.21 -11.39
C ILE A 49 0.36 -3.79 -11.42
N ILE A 50 1.31 -3.12 -12.07
CA ILE A 50 2.70 -3.58 -12.17
C ILE A 50 3.37 -3.55 -10.78
N LEU A 51 3.22 -2.46 -10.03
CA LEU A 51 3.83 -2.30 -8.70
C LEU A 51 3.25 -3.32 -7.71
N THR A 52 1.92 -3.47 -7.68
CA THR A 52 1.23 -4.44 -6.83
C THR A 52 1.59 -5.87 -7.21
N PHE A 53 1.69 -6.18 -8.51
CA PHE A 53 2.15 -7.49 -8.97
C PHE A 53 3.55 -7.80 -8.45
N GLY A 54 4.49 -6.85 -8.57
CA GLY A 54 5.84 -6.99 -8.04
C GLY A 54 5.84 -7.31 -6.55
N LEU A 55 5.08 -6.55 -5.76
CA LEU A 55 4.93 -6.77 -4.32
C LEU A 55 4.36 -8.16 -4.00
N VAL A 56 3.22 -8.52 -4.59
CA VAL A 56 2.54 -9.81 -4.32
C VAL A 56 3.41 -10.99 -4.79
N TYR A 57 4.11 -10.85 -5.91
CA TYR A 57 5.06 -11.84 -6.38
C TYR A 57 6.22 -12.01 -5.40
N THR A 58 6.81 -10.93 -4.88
CA THR A 58 7.85 -11.00 -3.84
C THR A 58 7.33 -11.68 -2.58
N VAL A 59 6.11 -11.37 -2.12
CA VAL A 59 5.48 -12.07 -0.98
C VAL A 59 5.37 -13.55 -1.29
N TYR A 60 4.88 -13.93 -2.47
CA TYR A 60 4.73 -15.33 -2.83
C TYR A 60 6.07 -16.06 -2.85
N ALA A 61 7.04 -15.55 -3.61
CA ALA A 61 8.36 -16.18 -3.80
C ALA A 61 9.17 -16.28 -2.50
N THR A 62 9.04 -15.30 -1.59
CA THR A 62 9.87 -15.24 -0.38
C THR A 62 9.16 -15.77 0.87
N ALA A 63 7.83 -15.68 0.97
CA ALA A 63 7.10 -16.03 2.20
C ALA A 63 6.16 -17.24 2.05
N VAL A 64 5.62 -17.49 0.86
CA VAL A 64 4.54 -18.48 0.66
C VAL A 64 5.04 -19.77 0.00
N ASP A 65 5.92 -19.67 -1.00
CA ASP A 65 6.38 -20.82 -1.78
C ASP A 65 7.03 -21.88 -0.86
N PRO A 66 6.52 -23.13 -0.81
CA PRO A 66 7.13 -24.21 -0.04
C PRO A 66 8.59 -24.48 -0.42
N LYS A 67 9.03 -24.10 -1.63
CA LYS A 67 10.39 -24.27 -2.14
C LYS A 67 11.30 -23.06 -1.93
N ARG A 68 10.86 -22.04 -1.20
CA ARG A 68 11.61 -20.80 -0.93
C ARG A 68 12.97 -20.99 -0.25
N GLY A 69 13.23 -22.13 0.38
CA GLY A 69 14.51 -22.42 1.04
C GLY A 69 14.91 -21.34 2.05
N SER A 70 16.20 -20.94 2.02
CA SER A 70 16.76 -19.93 2.94
C SER A 70 16.21 -18.51 2.71
N ILE A 71 15.63 -18.22 1.54
CA ILE A 71 15.04 -16.91 1.20
C ILE A 71 13.89 -16.57 2.17
N GLY A 72 13.24 -17.58 2.75
CA GLY A 72 12.22 -17.40 3.78
C GLY A 72 12.67 -16.59 4.99
N THR A 73 13.97 -16.61 5.32
CA THR A 73 14.55 -15.87 6.45
C THR A 73 14.56 -14.37 6.19
N ILE A 74 14.81 -13.96 4.95
CA ILE A 74 14.91 -12.56 4.53
C ILE A 74 13.60 -12.02 3.93
N ALA A 75 12.52 -12.80 3.97
CA ALA A 75 11.24 -12.42 3.36
C ALA A 75 10.71 -11.05 3.84
N PRO A 76 10.69 -10.73 5.15
CA PRO A 76 10.22 -9.40 5.59
C PRO A 76 11.06 -8.25 5.02
N LEU A 77 12.38 -8.45 4.92
CA LEU A 77 13.29 -7.45 4.39
C LEU A 77 13.12 -7.28 2.87
N ALA A 78 12.97 -8.38 2.12
CA ALA A 78 12.73 -8.35 0.69
C ALA A 78 11.39 -7.66 0.35
N ILE A 79 10.34 -7.97 1.11
CA ILE A 79 9.01 -7.33 0.96
C ILE A 79 9.11 -5.83 1.27
N GLY A 80 9.84 -5.43 2.31
CA GLY A 80 10.07 -4.01 2.62
C GLY A 80 10.83 -3.28 1.49
N PHE A 81 11.89 -3.90 0.96
CA PHE A 81 12.68 -3.28 -0.11
C PHE A 81 11.92 -3.14 -1.43
N ILE A 82 11.09 -4.12 -1.82
CA ILE A 82 10.31 -3.97 -3.05
C ILE A 82 9.26 -2.85 -2.93
N VAL A 83 8.62 -2.70 -1.76
CA VAL A 83 7.73 -1.56 -1.49
C VAL A 83 8.49 -0.24 -1.61
N GLY A 84 9.67 -0.13 -0.97
CA GLY A 84 10.50 1.07 -1.05
C GLY A 84 10.95 1.40 -2.48
N ALA A 85 11.39 0.40 -3.23
CA ALA A 85 11.78 0.57 -4.63
C ALA A 85 10.60 1.00 -5.51
N ASN A 86 9.42 0.42 -5.31
CA ASN A 86 8.21 0.80 -6.02
C ASN A 86 7.78 2.23 -5.71
N ILE A 87 7.94 2.70 -4.46
CA ILE A 87 7.68 4.09 -4.08
C ILE A 87 8.63 5.05 -4.82
N LEU A 88 9.91 4.69 -4.98
CA LEU A 88 10.86 5.50 -5.75
C LEU A 88 10.50 5.60 -7.24
N ILE A 89 9.77 4.61 -7.77
CA ILE A 89 9.33 4.57 -9.17
C ILE A 89 7.98 5.27 -9.35
N GLY A 90 6.95 4.82 -8.63
CA GLY A 90 5.56 5.25 -8.80
C GLY A 90 5.14 6.44 -7.96
N GLY A 91 5.88 6.74 -6.88
CA GLY A 91 5.49 7.76 -5.90
C GLY A 91 5.28 9.15 -6.50
N ALA A 92 6.03 9.49 -7.56
CA ALA A 92 5.89 10.77 -8.25
C ALA A 92 4.67 10.85 -9.19
N PHE A 93 4.03 9.72 -9.52
CA PHE A 93 2.95 9.65 -10.51
C PHE A 93 1.58 9.42 -9.86
N ASP A 94 1.46 8.41 -8.99
CA ASP A 94 0.20 8.01 -8.34
C ASP A 94 0.32 7.83 -6.81
N GLY A 95 1.50 8.09 -6.25
CA GLY A 95 1.82 7.91 -4.85
C GLY A 95 2.24 6.48 -4.46
N ALA A 96 2.22 5.52 -5.40
CA ALA A 96 2.60 4.12 -5.20
C ALA A 96 1.92 3.48 -3.98
N SER A 97 0.58 3.40 -4.03
CA SER A 97 -0.27 2.77 -3.02
C SER A 97 0.08 1.31 -2.80
N MET A 98 0.02 0.49 -3.86
CA MET A 98 0.13 -0.98 -3.84
C MET A 98 -0.83 -1.70 -2.86
N ASN A 99 -1.69 -0.96 -2.16
CA ASN A 99 -2.45 -1.45 -1.02
C ASN A 99 -3.70 -0.57 -0.78
N PRO A 100 -4.90 -1.10 -1.08
CA PRO A 100 -6.16 -0.38 -0.88
C PRO A 100 -6.36 0.15 0.55
N ALA A 101 -5.88 -0.58 1.58
CA ALA A 101 -6.02 -0.11 2.96
C ALA A 101 -5.17 1.13 3.24
N VAL A 102 -3.97 1.19 2.69
CA VAL A 102 -3.05 2.34 2.86
C VAL A 102 -3.63 3.60 2.22
N THR A 103 -4.36 3.48 1.11
CA THR A 103 -5.07 4.61 0.48
C THR A 103 -6.40 4.95 1.14
N PHE A 104 -7.13 3.94 1.63
CA PHE A 104 -8.46 4.13 2.22
C PHE A 104 -8.44 4.94 3.52
N GLY A 105 -7.50 4.68 4.44
CA GLY A 105 -7.42 5.37 5.73
C GLY A 105 -7.28 6.90 5.57
N PRO A 106 -6.31 7.39 4.79
CA PRO A 106 -6.18 8.80 4.47
C PRO A 106 -7.44 9.38 3.82
N ALA A 107 -8.02 8.70 2.82
CA ALA A 107 -9.23 9.18 2.13
C ALA A 107 -10.42 9.39 3.09
N VAL A 108 -10.62 8.46 4.04
CA VAL A 108 -11.65 8.58 5.07
C VAL A 108 -11.38 9.75 6.01
N VAL A 109 -10.13 9.93 6.46
CA VAL A 109 -9.78 10.94 7.47
C VAL A 109 -9.69 12.37 6.90
N SER A 110 -9.24 12.51 5.66
CA SER A 110 -9.13 13.79 4.94
C SER A 110 -10.39 14.14 4.15
N TRP A 111 -11.32 13.19 3.96
CA TRP A 111 -12.49 13.30 3.11
C TRP A 111 -12.16 13.58 1.63
N ALA A 112 -10.98 13.14 1.18
CA ALA A 112 -10.52 13.27 -0.19
C ALA A 112 -10.61 11.91 -0.91
N TRP A 113 -11.62 11.77 -1.77
CA TRP A 113 -11.91 10.54 -2.53
C TRP A 113 -11.56 10.65 -4.02
N LYS A 114 -11.16 11.83 -4.47
CA LYS A 114 -10.90 12.09 -5.87
C LYS A 114 -9.45 11.74 -6.19
N HIS A 115 -9.32 10.75 -7.07
CA HIS A 115 -8.09 10.07 -7.51
C HIS A 115 -7.36 9.37 -6.37
#